data_AF-A0A7J3WPR9-F1
#
_entry.id   AF-A0A7J3WPR9-F1
#
_cell.length_a   1.000
_cell.length_b   1.000
_cell.length_c   1.000
_cell.angle_alpha   90.00
_cell.angle_beta   90.00
_cell.angle_gamma   90.00
#
_symmetry.space_group_name_H-M   'P 1'
#
loop_
_entity.id
_entity.type
_entity.pdbx_description
1 polymer ?
#
loop_
_entity_poly.entity_id
_entity_poly.type
_entity_poly.pdbx_seq_one_letter_code
_entity_poly.pdbx_strand_id
1 'polypeptide(L)' 'MGTDINVLVGLCLGHDMIFTKHCDALVTTLIVKDKVTGNNPQAALYNIFAKRAYFKP' A
#
# COMPACT_ATOMS: atom_id res chain seq x y z
N MET A 1 2.19 -21.11 -0.30
CA MET A 1 3.42 -20.59 0.32
C MET A 1 3.12 -20.39 1.79
N GLY A 2 3.91 -21.00 2.69
CA GLY A 2 3.63 -21.05 4.13
C GLY A 2 4.19 -19.83 4.88
N THR A 3 3.55 -18.67 4.70
CA THR A 3 3.80 -17.46 5.49
C THR A 3 2.70 -17.30 6.52
N ASP A 4 2.99 -16.85 7.74
CA ASP A 4 1.95 -16.55 8.72
C ASP A 4 1.23 -15.22 8.43
N ILE A 5 1.97 -14.26 7.87
CA ILE A 5 1.46 -12.94 7.50
C ILE A 5 2.06 -12.46 6.18
N ASN A 6 1.21 -11.83 5.36
CA ASN A 6 1.58 -11.15 4.12
C ASN A 6 1.35 -9.66 4.25
N VAL A 7 2.28 -8.88 3.72
CA VAL A 7 2.23 -7.42 3.74
C VAL A 7 2.14 -6.90 2.32
N LEU A 8 1.03 -6.24 1.99
CA LEU A 8 0.81 -5.62 0.69
C LEU A 8 1.48 -4.25 0.63
N VAL A 9 2.21 -4.02 -0.47
CA VAL A 9 3.01 -2.82 -0.69
C VAL A 9 2.61 -2.21 -2.04
N GLY A 10 1.61 -1.35 -2.02
CA GLY A 10 1.32 -0.41 -3.10
C GLY A 10 0.85 -1.04 -4.40
N LEU A 11 0.13 -2.18 -4.35
CA LEU A 11 -0.44 -2.75 -5.57
C LEU A 11 -1.64 -1.91 -6.05
N CYS A 12 -2.07 -2.23 -7.27
CA CYS A 12 -3.35 -1.75 -7.75
C CYS A 12 -4.49 -2.46 -7.01
N LEU A 13 -5.60 -1.76 -6.79
CA LEU A 13 -6.80 -2.26 -6.10
C LEU A 13 -7.22 -3.66 -6.54
N GLY A 14 -7.17 -3.96 -7.85
CA GLY A 14 -7.56 -5.29 -8.37
C GLY A 14 -6.62 -6.40 -7.91
N HIS A 15 -5.31 -6.15 -7.87
CA HIS A 15 -4.34 -7.14 -7.43
C HIS A 15 -4.45 -7.39 -5.92
N ASP A 16 -4.65 -6.33 -5.12
CA ASP A 16 -4.87 -6.46 -3.67
C ASP A 16 -6.12 -7.32 -3.37
N MET A 17 -7.21 -7.10 -4.10
CA MET A 17 -8.45 -7.87 -3.93
C MET A 17 -8.28 -9.34 -4.30
N ILE A 18 -7.62 -9.64 -5.42
CA ILE A 18 -7.39 -11.02 -5.86
C ILE A 18 -6.44 -11.73 -4.90
N PHE A 19 -5.34 -11.08 -4.50
CA PHE A 19 -4.39 -11.67 -3.56
C PHE A 19 -5.05 -11.97 -2.22
N THR A 20 -5.79 -11.02 -1.65
CA THR A 20 -6.48 -11.21 -0.37
C THR A 20 -7.55 -12.31 -0.44
N LYS A 21 -8.26 -12.44 -1.57
CA LYS A 21 -9.29 -13.47 -1.77
C LYS A 21 -8.72 -14.89 -1.84
N HIS A 22 -7.51 -15.06 -2.38
CA HIS A 22 -6.90 -16.36 -2.63
C HIS A 22 -5.78 -16.72 -1.66
N CYS A 23 -5.46 -15.84 -0.71
CA CYS A 23 -4.43 -16.07 0.30
C CYS A 23 -5.04 -16.73 1.54
N ASP A 24 -4.50 -17.89 1.93
CA ASP A 24 -4.90 -18.59 3.16
C ASP A 24 -4.33 -17.94 4.43
N ALA A 25 -3.23 -17.19 4.30
CA ALA A 25 -2.57 -16.50 5.40
C ALA A 25 -3.12 -15.09 5.61
N LEU A 26 -2.90 -14.51 6.80
CA LEU A 26 -3.34 -13.15 7.11
C LEU A 26 -2.66 -12.13 6.18
N VAL A 27 -3.45 -11.19 5.67
CA VAL A 27 -2.96 -10.14 4.77
C VAL A 27 -3.23 -8.78 5.39
N THR A 28 -2.22 -7.91 5.40
CA THR A 28 -2.37 -6.51 5.81
C THR A 28 -1.76 -5.59 4.76
N THR A 29 -2.38 -4.42 4.57
CA THR A 29 -1.91 -3.44 3.60
C THR A 29 -1.09 -2.35 4.29
N LEU A 30 0.20 -2.27 3.93
CA LEU A 30 1.14 -1.30 4.51
C LEU A 30 1.07 0.06 3.82
N ILE A 31 1.06 0.07 2.48
CA ILE A 31 0.93 1.28 1.66
C ILE A 31 0.05 0.98 0.46
N VAL A 32 -0.73 1.97 0.01
CA VAL A 32 -1.58 1.87 -1.19
C VAL A 32 -1.11 2.87 -2.24
N LYS A 33 -1.37 2.56 -3.51
CA LYS A 33 -1.21 3.51 -4.59
C LYS A 33 -2.27 4.62 -4.46
N ASP A 34 -1.81 5.85 -4.29
CA ASP A 34 -2.69 7.01 -4.21
C ASP A 34 -2.29 8.10 -5.23
N LYS A 35 -3.23 8.98 -5.57
CA LYS A 35 -3.00 10.06 -6.54
C LYS A 35 -2.14 11.20 -5.97
N VAL A 36 -2.18 11.41 -4.65
CA VAL A 36 -1.43 12.47 -3.97
C VAL A 36 0.08 12.20 -4.09
N THR A 37 0.49 10.94 -3.97
CA THR A 37 1.88 10.51 -4.23
C THR A 37 2.19 10.30 -5.71
N GLY A 38 1.29 10.66 -6.63
CA GLY A 38 1.52 10.52 -8.07
C GLY A 38 1.69 9.05 -8.48
N ASN A 39 0.93 8.14 -7.87
CA ASN A 39 1.05 6.69 -8.08
C ASN A 39 2.37 6.09 -7.58
N ASN A 40 3.10 6.79 -6.72
CA ASN A 40 4.39 6.38 -6.17
C ASN A 40 4.25 6.00 -4.69
N PRO A 41 3.76 4.78 -4.36
CA PRO A 41 3.39 4.41 -2.99
C PRO A 41 4.55 4.52 -1.99
N GLN A 42 5.78 4.25 -2.42
CA GLN A 42 6.99 4.40 -1.59
C GLN A 42 7.25 5.84 -1.12
N ALA A 43 6.72 6.85 -1.83
CA ALA A 43 6.84 8.24 -1.41
C ALA A 43 6.21 8.48 -0.03
N ALA A 44 5.18 7.72 0.36
CA ALA A 44 4.59 7.80 1.69
C ALA A 44 5.57 7.42 2.82
N LEU A 45 6.53 6.52 2.54
CA LEU A 45 7.53 6.08 3.51
C LEU A 45 8.67 7.11 3.66
N TYR A 46 9.12 7.69 2.55
CA TYR A 46 10.21 8.67 2.56
C TYR A 46 9.76 10.06 3.00
N ASN A 47 8.49 10.43 2.79
CA ASN A 47 7.95 11.76 3.06
C ASN A 47 7.16 11.89 4.37
N ILE A 48 7.44 11.08 5.40
CA ILE A 48 6.78 11.18 6.72
C ILE A 48 6.87 12.61 7.31
N PHE A 49 7.90 13.40 6.91
CA PHE A 49 8.07 14.80 7.30
C PHE A 49 7.55 15.85 6.30
N ALA A 50 7.18 15.49 5.07
CA ALA A 50 6.69 16.44 4.05
C ALA A 50 5.16 16.63 4.09
N LYS A 51 4.57 16.52 5.28
CA LYS A 51 3.13 16.61 5.60
C LYS A 51 2.44 17.86 5.01
N ARG A 52 3.22 18.87 4.62
CA ARG A 52 2.77 20.18 4.12
C ARG A 52 2.70 20.31 2.60
N ALA A 53 3.44 19.49 1.84
CA ALA A 53 3.51 19.61 0.38
C ALA A 53 2.35 18.86 -0.32
N TYR A 54 1.92 17.74 0.27
CA TYR A 54 0.97 16.81 -0.33
C TYR A 54 -0.48 17.02 0.13
N PHE A 55 -0.69 17.48 1.38
CA PHE A 55 -1.99 17.90 1.91
C PHE A 55 -2.06 19.43 1.91
N LYS A 56 -2.20 20.03 0.72
CA LYS A 56 -2.64 21.43 0.59
C LYS A 56 -4.18 21.43 0.66
N PRO A 57 -4.80 22.28 1.50
CA PRO A 57 -6.27 22.33 1.62
C PRO A 57 -6.94 22.68 0.30
#